data_AF-A0A965JLB4-F1
#
_entry.id   AF-A0A965JLB4-F1
#
_cell.length_a   1.000
_cell.length_b   1.000
_cell.length_c   1.000
_cell.angle_alpha   90.00
_cell.angle_beta   90.00
_cell.angle_gamma   90.00
#
_symmetry.space_group_name_H-M   'P 1'
#
loop_
_entity.id
_entity.type
_entity.pdbx_description
1 polymer ?
#
loop_
_entity_poly.entity_id
_entity_poly.type
_entity_poly.pdbx_seq_one_letter_code
_entity_poly.pdbx_strand_id
1 'polypeptide(L)'
;MITPMQASPSSADMSVALNRAGDDLETLLGLLEHEFDTLKRRDIDAFESTQESKNRLLVDLAALAAWARAQDPVPAAWQALQERLEHARDLHMRNLQLMQRQLDAVRGTLQTLRGDAAPAIDLYDRLGHVAHAAYSQSSYQLA
;
A
#
# COMPACT_ATOMS: atom_id res chain seq x y z
N MET A 1 8.90 -9.67 34.98
CA MET A 1 8.96 -8.65 33.92
C MET A 1 7.59 -8.57 33.30
N ILE A 2 6.85 -7.49 33.56
CA ILE A 2 5.49 -7.30 33.05
C ILE A 2 5.65 -6.52 31.74
N THR A 3 5.33 -7.15 30.61
CA THR A 3 5.24 -6.49 29.32
C THR A 3 4.20 -5.37 29.42
N PRO A 4 4.50 -4.11 29.07
CA PRO A 4 3.47 -3.08 29.09
C PRO A 4 2.44 -3.43 28.02
N MET A 5 1.19 -3.55 28.47
CA MET A 5 -0.01 -3.59 27.63
C MET A 5 0.02 -2.31 26.79
N GLN A 6 0.27 -2.43 25.48
CA GLN A 6 0.13 -1.32 24.54
C GLN A 6 -1.28 -0.75 24.73
N ALA A 7 -1.37 0.42 25.36
CA ALA A 7 -2.65 1.07 25.59
C ALA A 7 -3.31 1.26 24.22
N SER A 8 -4.54 0.76 24.08
CA SER A 8 -5.35 1.11 22.91
C SER A 8 -5.37 2.65 22.82
N PRO A 9 -5.09 3.22 21.64
CA PRO A 9 -4.99 4.67 21.48
C PRO A 9 -6.28 5.32 22.00
N SER A 10 -6.14 6.37 22.81
CA SER A 10 -7.29 7.05 23.40
C SER A 10 -8.16 7.66 22.30
N SER A 11 -9.47 7.80 22.54
CA SER A 11 -10.36 8.45 21.58
C SER A 11 -9.92 9.89 21.24
N ALA A 12 -9.22 10.57 22.16
CA ALA A 12 -8.64 11.89 21.90
C ALA A 12 -7.47 11.81 20.90
N ASP A 13 -6.61 10.80 21.01
CA ASP A 13 -5.48 10.59 20.09
C ASP A 13 -5.97 10.30 18.67
N MET A 14 -7.07 9.54 18.55
CA MET A 14 -7.68 9.23 17.26
C MET A 14 -8.36 10.43 16.60
N SER A 15 -8.96 11.33 17.38
CA SER A 15 -9.49 12.59 16.83
C SER A 15 -8.37 13.49 16.29
N VAL A 16 -7.23 13.57 16.98
CA VAL A 16 -6.04 14.28 16.48
C VAL A 16 -5.49 13.60 15.23
N ALA A 17 -5.41 12.26 15.22
CA ALA A 17 -4.99 11.48 14.07
C ALA A 17 -5.89 11.73 12.85
N LEU A 18 -7.20 11.82 13.04
CA LEU A 18 -8.15 12.11 11.97
C LEU A 18 -7.95 13.50 11.34
N ASN A 19 -7.59 14.50 12.15
CA ASN A 19 -7.33 15.85 11.67
C ASN A 19 -6.04 15.94 10.83
N ARG A 20 -4.99 15.19 11.20
CA ARG A 20 -3.72 15.15 10.44
C ARG A 20 -3.76 14.20 9.23
N ALA A 21 -4.74 13.31 9.17
CA ALA A 21 -4.82 12.26 8.16
C ALA A 21 -4.86 12.79 6.72
N GLY A 22 -5.40 14.00 6.53
CA GLY A 22 -5.33 14.69 5.24
C GLY A 22 -3.89 14.95 4.81
N ASP A 23 -3.06 15.50 5.69
CA ASP A 23 -1.66 15.82 5.41
C ASP A 23 -0.80 14.56 5.28
N ASP A 24 -1.07 13.54 6.12
CA ASP A 24 -0.41 12.22 6.03
C ASP A 24 -0.69 11.57 4.67
N LEU A 25 -1.92 11.70 4.15
CA LEU A 25 -2.31 11.17 2.85
C LEU A 25 -1.71 11.97 1.68
N GLU A 26 -1.65 13.29 1.76
CA GLU A 26 -0.93 14.10 0.75
C GLU A 26 0.56 13.73 0.71
N THR A 27 1.17 13.51 1.87
CA THR A 27 2.56 13.04 1.96
C THR A 27 2.73 11.68 1.30
N LEU A 28 1.81 10.74 1.53
CA LEU A 28 1.82 9.43 0.89
C LEU A 28 1.69 9.53 -0.64
N LEU A 29 0.78 10.36 -1.14
CA LEU A 29 0.61 10.60 -2.58
C LEU A 29 1.91 11.13 -3.22
N GLY A 30 2.54 12.12 -2.57
CA GLY A 30 3.83 12.66 -3.01
C GLY A 30 4.95 11.61 -3.02
N LEU A 31 5.02 10.75 -2.00
CA LEU A 31 5.97 9.64 -1.97
C LEU A 31 5.74 8.65 -3.11
N LEU A 32 4.49 8.31 -3.43
CA LEU A 32 4.18 7.37 -4.51
C LEU A 32 4.53 7.92 -5.90
N GLU A 33 4.31 9.21 -6.16
CA GLU A 33 4.78 9.85 -7.40
C GLU A 33 6.32 9.90 -7.45
N HIS A 34 6.97 10.23 -6.33
CA HIS A 34 8.43 10.21 -6.26
C HIS A 34 9.01 8.81 -6.52
N GLU A 35 8.40 7.77 -5.95
CA GLU A 35 8.75 6.37 -6.21
C GLU A 35 8.64 6.02 -7.70
N PHE A 36 7.58 6.48 -8.38
CA PHE A 36 7.45 6.25 -9.82
C PHE A 36 8.65 6.84 -10.58
N ASP A 37 9.04 8.06 -10.23
CA ASP A 37 10.15 8.77 -10.87
C ASP A 37 11.52 8.13 -10.58
N THR A 38 11.77 7.66 -9.36
CA THR A 38 13.01 6.93 -9.02
C THR A 38 13.05 5.57 -9.71
N LEU A 39 11.94 4.83 -9.73
CA LEU A 39 11.81 3.57 -10.46
C LEU A 39 12.08 3.74 -11.96
N LYS A 40 11.55 4.80 -12.60
CA LYS A 40 11.86 5.10 -14.01
C LYS A 40 13.34 5.27 -14.27
N ARG A 41 14.04 5.96 -13.37
CA ARG A 41 15.50 6.20 -13.45
C ARG A 41 16.33 4.99 -13.00
N ARG A 42 15.69 3.91 -12.52
CA ARG A 42 16.33 2.75 -11.91
C ARG A 42 17.21 3.12 -10.71
N ASP A 43 16.84 4.19 -10.01
CA ASP A 43 17.51 4.65 -8.80
C ASP A 43 16.93 3.89 -7.61
N ILE A 44 17.44 2.68 -7.40
CA ILE A 44 16.93 1.76 -6.38
C ILE A 44 17.24 2.27 -4.97
N ASP A 45 18.40 2.90 -4.76
CA ASP A 45 18.77 3.45 -3.46
C ASP A 45 17.81 4.58 -3.04
N ALA A 46 17.45 5.47 -3.98
CA ALA A 46 16.45 6.50 -3.71
C ALA A 46 15.06 5.91 -3.43
N PHE A 47 14.64 4.88 -4.17
CA PHE A 47 13.38 4.17 -3.92
C PHE A 47 13.35 3.47 -2.55
N GLU A 48 14.44 2.81 -2.15
CA GLU A 48 14.53 2.14 -0.84
C GLU A 48 14.47 3.15 0.31
N SER A 49 15.08 4.33 0.14
CA SER A 49 15.07 5.39 1.14
C SER A 49 13.65 5.91 1.49
N THR A 50 12.67 5.72 0.61
CA THR A 50 11.28 6.15 0.86
C THR A 50 10.42 5.08 1.54
N GLN A 51 10.86 3.81 1.60
CA GLN A 51 10.02 2.70 2.05
C GLN A 51 9.64 2.79 3.53
N GLU A 52 10.56 3.21 4.39
CA GLU A 52 10.28 3.37 5.83
C GLU A 52 9.20 4.43 6.07
N SER A 53 9.32 5.58 5.40
CA SER A 53 8.36 6.67 5.52
C SER A 53 6.97 6.27 5.00
N LYS A 54 6.90 5.60 3.84
CA LYS A 54 5.65 5.08 3.28
C LYS A 54 5.00 4.07 4.23
N ASN A 55 5.77 3.12 4.75
CA ASN A 55 5.25 2.08 5.66
C ASN A 55 4.69 2.69 6.95
N ARG A 56 5.39 3.68 7.53
CA ARG A 56 4.90 4.39 8.71
C ARG A 56 3.54 5.04 8.46
N LEU A 57 3.40 5.78 7.36
CA LEU A 57 2.14 6.44 6.98
C LEU A 57 1.01 5.43 6.76
N LEU A 58 1.29 4.31 6.07
CA LEU A 58 0.30 3.27 5.81
C LEU A 58 -0.17 2.58 7.10
N VAL A 59 0.73 2.31 8.05
CA VAL A 59 0.37 1.76 9.36
C VAL A 59 -0.51 2.73 10.14
N ASP A 60 -0.15 4.02 10.18
CA ASP A 60 -0.92 5.05 10.87
C ASP A 60 -2.32 5.22 10.25
N LEU A 61 -2.41 5.27 8.91
CA LEU A 61 -3.68 5.36 8.17
C LEU A 61 -4.53 4.09 8.34
N ALA A 62 -3.93 2.90 8.42
CA ALA A 62 -4.66 1.65 8.65
C ALA A 62 -5.26 1.59 10.06
N ALA A 63 -4.50 2.03 11.09
CA ALA A 63 -5.01 2.12 12.45
C ALA A 63 -6.18 3.12 12.55
N LEU A 64 -6.04 4.28 11.90
CA LEU A 64 -7.12 5.26 11.82
C LEU A 64 -8.35 4.72 11.08
N ALA A 65 -8.17 3.99 9.98
CA ALA A 65 -9.26 3.38 9.22
C ALA A 65 -10.05 2.37 10.07
N ALA A 66 -9.35 1.54 10.84
CA ALA A 66 -9.98 0.58 11.74
C ALA A 66 -10.81 1.29 12.82
N TRP A 67 -10.26 2.33 13.44
CA TRP A 67 -10.99 3.13 14.41
C TRP A 67 -12.20 3.83 13.78
N ALA A 68 -12.03 4.52 12.65
CA ALA A 68 -13.10 5.30 12.02
C ALA A 68 -14.28 4.42 11.57
N ARG A 69 -14.02 3.19 11.13
CA ARG A 69 -15.06 2.21 10.75
C ARG A 69 -15.80 1.62 11.94
N ALA A 70 -15.20 1.64 13.14
CA ALA A 70 -15.85 1.18 14.36
C ALA A 70 -16.82 2.21 14.96
N GLN A 71 -16.80 3.46 14.47
CA GLN A 71 -17.70 4.52 14.89
C GLN A 71 -19.04 4.42 14.16
N ASP A 72 -20.14 4.71 14.87
CA ASP A 72 -21.49 4.83 14.30
C ASP A 72 -22.11 6.18 14.72
N PRO A 73 -22.27 7.14 13.79
CA PRO A 73 -21.92 7.07 12.37
C PRO A 73 -20.41 7.20 12.11
N VAL A 74 -19.96 6.68 10.96
CA VAL A 74 -18.58 6.86 10.47
C VAL A 74 -18.26 8.36 10.32
N PRO A 75 -17.12 8.87 10.81
CA PRO A 75 -16.81 10.30 10.78
C PRO A 75 -16.78 10.86 9.34
N ALA A 76 -17.45 12.00 9.12
CA ALA A 76 -17.47 12.66 7.81
C ALA A 76 -16.07 13.03 7.31
N ALA A 77 -15.17 13.41 8.21
CA ALA A 77 -13.76 13.69 7.87
C ALA A 77 -13.05 12.45 7.31
N TRP A 78 -13.35 11.24 7.80
CA TRP A 78 -12.81 9.99 7.24
C TRP A 78 -13.42 9.67 5.87
N GLN A 79 -14.72 9.93 5.70
CA GLN A 79 -15.39 9.75 4.41
C GLN A 79 -14.78 10.67 3.34
N ALA A 80 -14.40 11.90 3.70
CA ALA A 80 -13.73 12.84 2.80
C ALA A 80 -12.32 12.41 2.35
N LEU A 81 -11.71 11.39 2.98
CA LEU A 81 -10.41 10.85 2.58
C LEU A 81 -10.50 9.72 1.54
N GLN A 82 -11.68 9.12 1.33
CA GLN A 82 -11.81 7.89 0.54
C GLN A 82 -11.33 8.07 -0.90
N GLU A 83 -11.67 9.18 -1.56
CA GLU A 83 -11.24 9.46 -2.94
C GLU A 83 -9.70 9.53 -3.05
N ARG A 84 -9.04 10.16 -2.09
CA ARG A 84 -7.58 10.27 -2.06
C ARG A 84 -6.90 8.94 -1.74
N LEU A 85 -7.53 8.09 -0.92
CA LEU A 85 -7.05 6.72 -0.66
C LEU A 85 -7.15 5.85 -1.91
N GLU A 86 -8.21 6.00 -2.70
CA GLU A 86 -8.35 5.33 -3.99
C GLU A 86 -7.25 5.80 -4.96
N HIS A 87 -6.98 7.11 -5.02
CA HIS A 87 -5.88 7.64 -5.83
C HIS A 87 -4.51 7.10 -5.38
N ALA A 88 -4.25 7.02 -4.06
CA ALA A 88 -3.01 6.43 -3.56
C ALA A 88 -2.86 4.95 -3.99
N ARG A 89 -3.95 4.18 -4.02
CA ARG A 89 -3.93 2.81 -4.54
C ARG A 89 -3.56 2.78 -6.02
N ASP A 90 -4.13 3.65 -6.84
CA ASP A 90 -3.88 3.68 -8.27
C ASP A 90 -2.42 4.05 -8.59
N LEU A 91 -1.85 5.02 -7.87
CA LEU A 91 -0.43 5.36 -7.96
C LEU A 91 0.46 4.18 -7.55
N HIS A 92 0.13 3.49 -6.46
CA HIS A 92 0.88 2.31 -6.04
C HIS A 92 0.82 1.17 -7.07
N MET A 93 -0.35 0.92 -7.67
CA MET A 93 -0.51 -0.08 -8.74
C MET A 93 0.33 0.26 -9.96
N ARG A 94 0.39 1.54 -10.35
CA ARG A 94 1.27 2.03 -11.43
C ARG A 94 2.75 1.74 -11.12
N ASN A 95 3.20 1.95 -9.88
CA ASN A 95 4.58 1.67 -9.46
C ASN A 95 4.91 0.18 -9.56
N LEU A 96 4.00 -0.68 -9.09
CA LEU A 96 4.15 -2.13 -9.16
C LEU A 96 4.24 -2.62 -10.61
N GLN A 97 3.37 -2.12 -11.51
CA GLN A 97 3.40 -2.47 -12.93
C GLN A 97 4.73 -2.09 -13.59
N LEU A 98 5.31 -0.93 -13.24
CA LEU A 98 6.61 -0.52 -13.76
C LEU A 98 7.71 -1.47 -13.29
N MET A 99 7.74 -1.80 -12.00
CA MET A 99 8.73 -2.72 -11.42
C MET A 99 8.64 -4.11 -12.05
N GLN A 100 7.42 -4.64 -12.26
CA GLN A 100 7.19 -5.91 -12.94
C GLN A 100 7.76 -5.92 -14.36
N ARG A 101 7.46 -4.89 -15.16
CA ARG A 101 8.00 -4.76 -16.53
C ARG A 101 9.53 -4.71 -16.54
N GLN A 102 10.15 -4.03 -15.57
CA GLN A 102 11.60 -3.97 -15.45
C GLN A 102 12.20 -5.34 -15.12
N LEU A 103 11.58 -6.10 -14.21
CA LEU A 103 11.99 -7.46 -13.87
C LEU A 103 11.85 -8.41 -15.07
N ASP A 104 10.75 -8.33 -15.81
CA ASP A 104 10.51 -9.16 -16.99
C ASP A 104 11.55 -8.89 -18.10
N ALA A 105 11.94 -7.63 -18.30
CA ALA A 105 13.00 -7.27 -19.23
C ALA A 105 14.36 -7.88 -18.83
N VAL A 106 14.69 -7.88 -17.53
CA VAL A 106 15.92 -8.51 -17.02
C VAL A 106 15.86 -10.02 -17.21
N ARG A 107 14.74 -10.66 -16.87
CA ARG A 107 14.53 -12.10 -17.06
C ARG A 107 14.66 -12.51 -18.53
N GLY A 108 14.01 -11.78 -19.44
CA GLY A 108 14.09 -12.03 -20.88
C GLY A 108 15.50 -11.91 -21.43
N THR A 109 16.27 -10.92 -20.94
CA THR A 109 17.69 -10.76 -21.29
C THR A 109 18.52 -11.95 -20.82
N LEU A 110 18.35 -12.37 -19.55
CA LEU A 110 19.07 -13.52 -18.98
C LEU A 110 18.71 -14.84 -19.67
N GLN A 111 17.45 -15.05 -20.05
CA GLN A 111 17.01 -16.23 -20.81
C GLN A 111 17.66 -16.27 -22.20
N THR A 112 17.69 -15.12 -22.89
CA THR A 112 18.33 -14.98 -24.20
C THR A 112 19.82 -15.30 -24.12
N LEU A 113 20.52 -14.78 -23.10
CA LEU A 113 21.94 -15.06 -22.87
C LEU A 113 22.24 -16.53 -22.55
N ARG A 114 21.26 -17.25 -21.97
CA ARG A 114 21.37 -18.70 -21.68
C ARG A 114 21.12 -19.60 -22.88
N GLY A 115 20.55 -19.07 -23.98
CA GLY A 115 20.17 -19.87 -25.14
C GLY A 115 18.89 -20.70 -24.95
N ASP A 116 18.12 -20.45 -23.89
CA ASP A 116 16.81 -21.08 -23.70
C ASP A 116 15.74 -20.31 -24.48
N ALA A 117 15.01 -20.98 -25.37
CA ALA A 117 13.79 -20.43 -25.97
C ALA A 117 12.71 -20.33 -24.88
N ALA A 118 12.27 -19.11 -24.56
CA ALA A 118 11.39 -18.83 -23.42
C ALA A 118 10.05 -19.59 -23.52
N PRO A 119 9.57 -20.26 -22.46
CA PRO A 119 8.16 -20.60 -22.36
C PRO A 119 7.37 -19.31 -22.11
N ALA A 120 6.30 -19.11 -22.90
CA ALA A 120 5.38 -17.99 -22.78
C ALA A 120 4.77 -17.96 -21.36
N ILE A 121 4.90 -16.82 -20.71
CA ILE A 121 4.67 -16.62 -19.29
C ILE A 121 3.16 -16.54 -18.99
N ASP A 122 2.66 -17.54 -18.26
CA ASP A 122 1.34 -17.58 -17.61
C ASP A 122 1.44 -17.06 -16.15
N LEU A 123 1.93 -15.81 -15.97
CA LEU A 123 2.08 -15.18 -14.64
C LEU A 123 1.01 -14.10 -14.34
N TYR A 124 0.09 -13.84 -15.27
CA TYR A 124 -0.94 -12.82 -15.06
C TYR A 124 -2.20 -13.38 -14.38
N ASP A 125 -2.50 -14.68 -14.56
CA ASP A 125 -3.77 -15.25 -14.12
C ASP A 125 -3.86 -15.45 -12.59
N ARG A 126 -2.71 -15.41 -11.88
CA ARG A 126 -2.69 -15.72 -10.44
C ARG A 126 -2.79 -14.52 -9.50
N LEU A 127 -2.51 -13.30 -9.97
CA LEU A 127 -2.53 -12.11 -9.09
C LEU A 127 -3.93 -11.45 -8.99
N GLY A 128 -4.80 -11.67 -9.98
CA GLY A 128 -6.20 -11.23 -9.91
C GLY A 128 -7.02 -11.94 -8.82
N HIS A 129 -6.63 -13.15 -8.43
CA HIS A 129 -7.36 -13.94 -7.43
C HIS A 129 -6.96 -13.64 -5.98
N VAL A 130 -5.77 -13.11 -5.70
CA VAL A 130 -5.30 -12.89 -4.31
C VAL A 130 -5.85 -11.59 -3.73
N ALA A 131 -6.04 -10.56 -4.56
CA ALA A 131 -6.62 -9.28 -4.13
C ALA A 131 -8.11 -9.41 -3.74
N HIS A 132 -8.85 -10.33 -4.36
CA HIS A 132 -10.24 -10.63 -3.98
C HIS A 132 -10.32 -11.53 -2.73
N ALA A 133 -9.40 -12.48 -2.56
CA ALA A 133 -9.39 -13.37 -1.40
C ALA A 133 -9.09 -12.66 -0.07
N ALA A 134 -8.22 -11.63 -0.09
CA ALA A 134 -7.89 -10.86 1.11
C ALA A 134 -9.05 -9.97 1.60
N TYR A 135 -10.02 -9.63 0.74
CA TYR A 135 -11.20 -8.86 1.10
C TYR A 135 -12.45 -9.70 1.37
N SER A 136 -12.47 -11.00 1.03
CA SER A 136 -13.65 -11.86 1.21
C SER A 136 -13.61 -12.79 2.44
N GLN A 137 -12.58 -12.72 3.29
CA GLN A 137 -12.47 -13.54 4.50
C GLN A 137 -12.84 -12.82 5.82
N SER A 138 -13.37 -11.60 5.76
CA SER A 138 -13.84 -10.89 6.97
C SER A 138 -15.37 -10.89 7.10
N SER A 139 -16.01 -12.02 6.81
CA SER A 139 -17.40 -12.27 7.14
C SER A 139 -17.60 -13.78 7.26
N TYR A 140 -17.40 -14.32 8.46
CA TYR A 140 -18.12 -15.46 9.07
C TYR A 140 -17.37 -15.87 10.34
N GLN A 141 -17.59 -15.13 11.41
CA GLN A 141 -17.65 -15.66 12.76
C GLN A 141 -18.10 -14.53 13.68
N LEU A 142 -19.39 -14.53 14.01
CA LEU A 142 -19.89 -14.57 15.39
C LEU A 142 -21.38 -14.90 15.32
N ALA A 143 -21.81 -15.65 16.33
CA ALA A 143 -23.02 -16.46 16.41
C ALA A 143 -24.35 -15.71 16.30
#